data_AF-A0A3B9JEX4-F1
#
_entry.id   AF-A0A3B9JEX4-F1
#
_cell.length_a   1.000
_cell.length_b   1.000
_cell.length_c   1.000
_cell.angle_alpha   90.00
_cell.angle_beta   90.00
_cell.angle_gamma   90.00
#
_symmetry.space_group_name_H-M   'P 1'
#
loop_
_entity.id
_entity.type
_entity.pdbx_description
1 polymer ?
#
loop_
_entity_poly.entity_id
_entity_poly.type
_entity_poly.pdbx_seq_one_letter_code
_entity_poly.pdbx_strand_id
1 'polypeptide(L)'
;MALRQYYSNVVGEPGLFELHWEKSVLPAYGFIFHMNDGIAVFGTGMFRKDQQRLKANIQERLTTFMTQNPFARDALRKAQAISPVAGHPYRDDAELVKPYADNLMLVGDAAGTGHPMTGEGIGPAMVSAELAARYAVEALQKGDVSESGLAGYGLAFHKQFDSLHKISQLARNALTFPWVVDRTVRRCAKDPVFGAAMAGILAGMVSPGEMLKPGMALRLLAG
;
A
#
# COMPACT_ATOMS: atom_id res chain seq x y z
N MET A 1 6.72 -7.13 -4.76
CA MET A 1 6.97 -6.51 -6.08
C MET A 1 5.63 -6.05 -6.63
N ALA A 2 5.59 -4.87 -7.24
CA ALA A 2 4.43 -4.38 -7.97
C ALA A 2 4.80 -4.23 -9.45
N LEU A 3 3.85 -4.53 -10.33
CA LEU A 3 3.94 -4.32 -11.77
C LEU A 3 2.92 -3.27 -12.19
N ARG A 4 3.28 -2.47 -13.17
CA ARG A 4 2.40 -1.47 -13.77
C ARG A 4 2.66 -1.30 -15.26
N GLN A 5 1.65 -0.81 -15.97
CA GLN A 5 1.75 -0.40 -17.36
C GLN A 5 0.79 0.76 -17.64
N TYR A 6 1.25 1.70 -18.47
CA TYR A 6 0.48 2.87 -18.88
C TYR A 6 -0.26 2.61 -20.19
N TYR A 7 -1.47 3.13 -20.25
CA TYR A 7 -2.35 3.05 -21.41
C TYR A 7 -2.90 4.43 -21.77
N SER A 8 -3.07 4.68 -23.06
CA SER A 8 -3.82 5.82 -23.61
C SER A 8 -5.17 5.37 -24.15
N ASN A 9 -6.09 6.30 -24.42
CA ASN A 9 -7.46 6.02 -24.88
C ASN A 9 -8.24 5.08 -23.94
N VAL A 10 -7.93 5.15 -22.66
CA VAL A 10 -8.62 4.43 -21.59
C VAL A 10 -9.95 5.11 -21.34
N VAL A 11 -10.98 4.28 -21.16
CA VAL A 11 -12.30 4.79 -20.80
C VAL A 11 -12.45 4.75 -19.28
N GLY A 12 -12.78 5.89 -18.72
CA GLY A 12 -13.05 6.06 -17.30
C GLY A 12 -13.15 7.53 -16.95
N GLU A 13 -13.42 7.80 -15.69
CA GLU A 13 -13.50 9.16 -15.15
C GLU A 13 -12.11 9.64 -14.70
N PRO A 14 -11.58 10.76 -15.25
CA PRO A 14 -10.31 11.31 -14.80
C PRO A 14 -10.30 11.57 -13.29
N GLY A 15 -9.23 11.14 -12.61
CA GLY A 15 -9.09 11.27 -11.16
C GLY A 15 -9.69 10.13 -10.34
N LEU A 16 -10.39 9.17 -10.98
CA LEU A 16 -10.89 7.98 -10.31
C LEU A 16 -9.75 7.00 -9.99
N PHE A 17 -9.65 6.60 -8.72
CA PHE A 17 -8.78 5.53 -8.26
C PHE A 17 -9.60 4.26 -8.00
N GLU A 18 -9.39 3.24 -8.82
CA GLU A 18 -10.06 1.96 -8.64
C GLU A 18 -9.12 0.92 -8.02
N LEU A 19 -9.64 0.20 -7.03
CA LEU A 19 -8.95 -0.90 -6.36
C LEU A 19 -9.85 -2.15 -6.42
N HIS A 20 -9.31 -3.22 -6.99
CA HIS A 20 -10.03 -4.45 -7.32
C HIS A 20 -9.44 -5.63 -6.54
N TRP A 21 -10.10 -6.04 -5.46
CA TRP A 21 -9.78 -7.28 -4.75
C TRP A 21 -10.57 -8.45 -5.36
N GLU A 22 -9.98 -9.08 -6.38
CA GLU A 22 -10.55 -10.25 -7.04
C GLU A 22 -9.64 -11.48 -6.91
N LYS A 23 -10.22 -12.68 -7.06
CA LYS A 23 -9.54 -13.96 -6.83
C LYS A 23 -8.20 -14.11 -7.58
N SER A 24 -8.08 -13.54 -8.77
CA SER A 24 -6.88 -13.60 -9.62
C SER A 24 -5.67 -12.87 -9.03
N VAL A 25 -5.89 -11.85 -8.18
CA VAL A 25 -4.84 -10.96 -7.63
C VAL A 25 -4.71 -11.03 -6.10
N LEU A 26 -5.65 -11.70 -5.41
CA LEU A 26 -5.52 -11.94 -3.98
C LEU A 26 -4.19 -12.62 -3.61
N PRO A 27 -3.59 -12.26 -2.46
CA PRO A 27 -4.15 -11.40 -1.40
C PRO A 27 -3.89 -9.89 -1.57
N ALA A 28 -3.38 -9.49 -2.73
CA ALA A 28 -3.27 -8.08 -3.09
C ALA A 28 -4.52 -7.64 -3.88
N TYR A 29 -4.38 -6.55 -4.64
CA TYR A 29 -5.42 -6.02 -5.51
C TYR A 29 -4.85 -5.66 -6.89
N GLY A 30 -5.73 -5.59 -7.88
CA GLY A 30 -5.50 -4.89 -9.13
C GLY A 30 -5.89 -3.42 -8.96
N PHE A 31 -5.19 -2.51 -9.63
CA PHE A 31 -5.53 -1.09 -9.59
C PHE A 31 -5.62 -0.50 -10.98
N ILE A 32 -6.51 0.49 -11.11
CA ILE A 32 -6.66 1.35 -12.28
C ILE A 32 -6.69 2.79 -11.77
N PHE A 33 -5.66 3.57 -12.10
CA PHE A 33 -5.63 4.98 -11.73
C PHE A 33 -5.82 5.81 -13.00
N HIS A 34 -7.01 6.39 -13.13
CA HIS A 34 -7.39 7.24 -14.26
C HIS A 34 -6.77 8.62 -14.09
N MET A 35 -5.95 9.02 -15.05
CA MET A 35 -5.35 10.34 -15.15
C MET A 35 -6.11 11.17 -16.20
N ASN A 36 -5.58 12.35 -16.50
CA ASN A 36 -6.13 13.19 -17.56
C ASN A 36 -5.88 12.60 -18.95
N ASP A 37 -6.61 13.13 -19.94
CA ASP A 37 -6.41 12.84 -21.37
C ASP A 37 -6.58 11.37 -21.77
N GLY A 38 -7.44 10.65 -21.05
CA GLY A 38 -7.69 9.22 -21.31
C GLY A 38 -6.48 8.34 -21.03
N ILE A 39 -5.53 8.81 -20.21
CA ILE A 39 -4.39 8.01 -19.76
C ILE A 39 -4.76 7.34 -18.45
N ALA A 40 -4.45 6.07 -18.30
CA ALA A 40 -4.51 5.40 -17.00
C ALA A 40 -3.33 4.46 -16.79
N VAL A 41 -3.01 4.21 -15.53
CA VAL A 41 -2.06 3.16 -15.15
C VAL A 41 -2.82 1.97 -14.59
N PHE A 42 -2.49 0.80 -15.12
CA PHE A 42 -3.00 -0.49 -14.65
C PHE A 42 -1.87 -1.21 -13.95
N GLY A 43 -2.19 -1.91 -12.87
CA GLY A 43 -1.19 -2.70 -12.19
C GLY A 43 -1.74 -3.65 -11.15
N THR A 44 -0.83 -4.46 -10.64
CA THR A 44 -1.07 -5.31 -9.48
C THR A 44 0.27 -5.61 -8.83
N GLY A 45 0.24 -6.10 -7.60
CA GLY A 45 1.44 -6.46 -6.88
C GLY A 45 1.24 -7.66 -6.00
N MET A 46 2.32 -8.05 -5.34
CA MET A 46 2.28 -9.03 -4.28
C MET A 46 3.41 -8.77 -3.30
N PHE A 47 3.10 -8.89 -2.01
CA PHE A 47 4.10 -8.85 -0.96
C PHE A 47 5.04 -10.06 -1.09
N ARG A 48 6.31 -9.89 -0.72
CA ARG A 48 7.35 -10.90 -0.95
C ARG A 48 7.00 -12.25 -0.32
N LYS A 49 6.47 -12.23 0.91
CA LYS A 49 6.04 -13.44 1.64
C LYS A 49 4.94 -14.20 0.89
N ASP A 50 3.95 -13.48 0.35
CA ASP A 50 2.85 -14.08 -0.41
C ASP A 50 3.30 -14.61 -1.77
N GLN A 51 4.17 -13.86 -2.47
CA GLN A 51 4.71 -14.30 -3.75
C GLN A 51 5.49 -15.61 -3.62
N GLN A 52 6.30 -15.73 -2.55
CA GLN A 52 7.04 -16.96 -2.25
C GLN A 52 6.11 -18.11 -1.89
N ARG A 53 5.15 -17.87 -0.98
CA ARG A 53 4.18 -18.87 -0.51
C ARG A 53 3.31 -19.41 -1.65
N LEU A 54 2.82 -18.54 -2.52
CA LEU A 54 1.93 -18.88 -3.62
C LEU A 54 2.67 -19.26 -4.91
N LYS A 55 4.00 -19.12 -4.94
CA LYS A 55 4.84 -19.24 -6.16
C LYS A 55 4.26 -18.44 -7.33
N ALA A 56 3.78 -17.23 -7.01
CA ALA A 56 2.97 -16.45 -7.94
C ALA A 56 3.81 -15.82 -9.06
N ASN A 57 3.33 -15.96 -10.29
CA ASN A 57 3.77 -15.14 -11.42
C ASN A 57 2.96 -13.83 -11.45
N ILE A 58 3.59 -12.72 -11.06
CA ILE A 58 2.89 -11.43 -10.99
C ILE A 58 2.52 -10.92 -12.39
N GLN A 59 3.31 -11.23 -13.42
CA GLN A 59 3.00 -10.84 -14.80
C GLN A 59 1.74 -11.56 -15.30
N GLU A 60 1.62 -12.85 -15.04
CA GLU A 60 0.42 -13.63 -15.36
C GLU A 60 -0.82 -13.08 -14.62
N ARG A 61 -0.67 -12.72 -13.35
CA ARG A 61 -1.77 -12.10 -12.58
C ARG A 61 -2.18 -10.75 -13.13
N LEU A 62 -1.23 -9.91 -13.53
CA LEU A 62 -1.52 -8.63 -14.19
C LEU A 62 -2.30 -8.86 -15.48
N THR A 63 -1.82 -9.76 -16.35
CA THR A 63 -2.53 -10.14 -17.58
C THR A 63 -3.92 -10.67 -17.28
N THR A 64 -4.07 -11.51 -16.25
CA THR A 64 -5.36 -12.08 -15.85
C THR A 64 -6.32 -10.98 -15.40
N PHE A 65 -5.89 -10.08 -14.52
CA PHE A 65 -6.67 -8.92 -14.08
C PHE A 65 -7.16 -8.10 -15.29
N MET A 66 -6.25 -7.74 -16.19
CA MET A 66 -6.57 -6.88 -17.33
C MET A 66 -7.49 -7.55 -18.37
N THR A 67 -7.44 -8.88 -18.49
CA THR A 67 -8.20 -9.63 -19.50
C THR A 67 -9.48 -10.26 -18.98
N GLN A 68 -9.64 -10.42 -17.67
CA GLN A 68 -10.78 -11.09 -17.05
C GLN A 68 -11.64 -10.17 -16.18
N ASN A 69 -11.06 -9.15 -15.54
CA ASN A 69 -11.83 -8.22 -14.73
C ASN A 69 -12.73 -7.36 -15.65
N PRO A 70 -14.05 -7.30 -15.43
CA PRO A 70 -14.97 -6.61 -16.33
C PRO A 70 -14.71 -5.11 -16.42
N PHE A 71 -14.31 -4.46 -15.31
CA PHE A 71 -13.99 -3.03 -15.29
C PHE A 71 -12.69 -2.76 -16.05
N ALA A 72 -11.64 -3.57 -15.81
CA ALA A 72 -10.38 -3.42 -16.53
C ALA A 72 -10.56 -3.65 -18.04
N ARG A 73 -11.32 -4.67 -18.43
CA ARG A 73 -11.62 -4.96 -19.84
C ARG A 73 -12.39 -3.82 -20.51
N ASP A 74 -13.41 -3.28 -19.84
CA ASP A 74 -14.19 -2.18 -20.39
C ASP A 74 -13.32 -0.93 -20.55
N ALA A 75 -12.52 -0.60 -19.54
CA ALA A 75 -11.58 0.51 -19.57
C ALA A 75 -10.55 0.38 -20.70
N LEU A 76 -10.11 -0.85 -21.00
CA LEU A 76 -9.12 -1.17 -22.04
C LEU A 76 -9.70 -1.33 -23.46
N ARG A 77 -11.02 -1.24 -23.66
CA ARG A 77 -11.66 -1.60 -24.95
C ARG A 77 -11.16 -0.82 -26.18
N LYS A 78 -10.66 0.40 -25.98
CA LYS A 78 -10.07 1.26 -27.02
C LYS A 78 -8.62 1.63 -26.69
N ALA A 79 -8.08 1.07 -25.61
CA ALA A 79 -6.84 1.52 -25.05
C ALA A 79 -5.62 0.98 -25.82
N GLN A 80 -4.53 1.73 -25.78
CA GLN A 80 -3.25 1.31 -26.35
C GLN A 80 -2.16 1.45 -25.30
N ALA A 81 -1.33 0.42 -25.17
CA ALA A 81 -0.18 0.47 -24.29
C ALA A 81 0.81 1.55 -24.77
N ILE A 82 1.22 2.44 -23.88
CA ILE A 82 2.18 3.51 -24.16
C ILE A 82 3.48 3.37 -23.36
N SER A 83 3.60 2.30 -22.58
CA SER A 83 4.82 1.94 -21.86
C SER A 83 5.03 0.43 -21.89
N PRO A 84 6.28 -0.05 -21.70
CA PRO A 84 6.50 -1.43 -21.28
C PRO A 84 5.88 -1.68 -19.90
N VAL A 85 5.69 -2.96 -19.56
CA VAL A 85 5.43 -3.37 -18.19
C VAL A 85 6.68 -3.08 -17.36
N ALA A 86 6.52 -2.30 -16.30
CA ALA A 86 7.60 -1.96 -15.37
C ALA A 86 7.28 -2.51 -13.98
N GLY A 87 8.31 -2.98 -13.28
CA GLY A 87 8.16 -3.54 -11.95
C GLY A 87 9.23 -3.06 -10.98
N HIS A 88 8.89 -2.94 -9.70
CA HIS A 88 9.83 -2.63 -8.64
C HIS A 88 9.59 -3.52 -7.42
N PRO A 89 10.65 -4.01 -6.73
CA PRO A 89 10.49 -4.62 -5.42
C PRO A 89 9.86 -3.62 -4.46
N TYR A 90 9.10 -4.13 -3.51
CA TYR A 90 8.44 -3.31 -2.50
C TYR A 90 8.89 -3.81 -1.14
N ARG A 91 9.24 -2.87 -0.26
CA ARG A 91 9.75 -3.17 1.08
C ARG A 91 8.77 -2.67 2.14
N ASP A 92 8.36 -3.59 3.00
CA ASP A 92 7.38 -3.42 4.06
C ASP A 92 7.91 -3.94 5.41
N ASP A 93 9.25 -3.93 5.57
CA ASP A 93 10.00 -4.56 6.65
C ASP A 93 10.66 -3.56 7.62
N ALA A 94 10.12 -2.33 7.73
CA ALA A 94 10.64 -1.28 8.60
C ALA A 94 10.90 -1.74 10.05
N GLU A 95 10.07 -2.65 10.58
CA GLU A 95 10.24 -3.18 11.93
C GLU A 95 11.52 -4.02 12.15
N LEU A 96 12.18 -4.43 11.06
CA LEU A 96 13.42 -5.21 11.06
C LEU A 96 14.65 -4.36 10.70
N VAL A 97 14.46 -3.09 10.36
CA VAL A 97 15.53 -2.20 9.89
C VAL A 97 16.07 -1.37 11.04
N LYS A 98 17.39 -1.26 11.16
CA LYS A 98 18.03 -0.17 11.91
C LYS A 98 18.17 1.02 10.95
N PRO A 99 17.38 2.10 11.10
CA PRO A 99 17.27 3.12 10.06
C PRO A 99 18.41 4.16 10.13
N TYR A 100 19.48 3.93 10.89
CA TYR A 100 20.57 4.89 11.09
C TYR A 100 21.89 4.21 11.44
N ALA A 101 22.97 4.91 11.20
CA ALA A 101 24.35 4.60 11.59
C ALA A 101 25.14 5.92 11.70
N ASP A 102 26.44 5.84 11.97
CA ASP A 102 27.32 7.02 11.94
C ASP A 102 27.15 7.80 10.62
N ASN A 103 26.76 9.07 10.72
CA ASN A 103 26.56 9.98 9.59
C ASN A 103 25.53 9.51 8.55
N LEU A 104 24.64 8.58 8.90
CA LEU A 104 23.71 7.96 7.96
C LEU A 104 22.32 7.81 8.55
N MET A 105 21.31 8.17 7.76
CA MET A 105 19.90 7.92 8.06
C MET A 105 19.21 7.36 6.81
N LEU A 106 18.38 6.33 6.99
CA LEU A 106 17.57 5.71 5.96
C LEU A 106 16.13 6.22 6.05
N VAL A 107 15.51 6.49 4.91
CA VAL A 107 14.10 6.93 4.81
C VAL A 107 13.41 6.20 3.65
N GLY A 108 12.08 6.20 3.65
CA GLY A 108 11.28 5.61 2.57
C GLY A 108 11.59 4.14 2.30
N ASP A 109 11.60 3.76 1.03
CA ASP A 109 11.89 2.40 0.58
C ASP A 109 13.27 1.89 1.05
N ALA A 110 14.25 2.78 1.26
CA ALA A 110 15.56 2.40 1.79
C ALA A 110 15.45 1.85 3.24
N ALA A 111 14.49 2.38 4.01
CA ALA A 111 14.17 1.93 5.37
C ALA A 111 12.98 0.95 5.43
N GLY A 112 12.42 0.55 4.28
CA GLY A 112 11.33 -0.42 4.21
C GLY A 112 9.99 0.05 4.76
N THR A 113 9.70 1.35 4.66
CA THR A 113 8.51 1.99 5.28
C THR A 113 7.19 1.70 4.58
N GLY A 114 7.17 0.94 3.49
CA GLY A 114 5.95 0.70 2.75
C GLY A 114 4.85 0.10 3.63
N HIS A 115 3.62 0.61 3.51
CA HIS A 115 2.45 0.10 4.23
C HIS A 115 2.22 -1.41 3.97
N PRO A 116 2.27 -2.28 5.00
CA PRO A 116 2.21 -3.74 4.81
C PRO A 116 0.83 -4.34 4.47
N MET A 117 -0.15 -3.51 4.09
CA MET A 117 -1.50 -3.93 3.77
C MET A 117 -1.96 -3.36 2.44
N THR A 118 -1.80 -2.05 2.26
CA THR A 118 -2.18 -1.37 1.03
C THR A 118 -1.10 -1.45 -0.03
N GLY A 119 0.19 -1.55 0.33
CA GLY A 119 1.26 -1.41 -0.66
C GLY A 119 1.58 0.05 -0.99
N GLU A 120 1.00 1.00 -0.26
CA GLU A 120 1.26 2.44 -0.40
C GLU A 120 2.61 2.81 0.23
N GLY A 121 3.43 3.57 -0.50
CA GLY A 121 4.79 3.92 -0.07
C GLY A 121 5.08 5.42 0.02
N ILE A 122 4.29 6.28 -0.63
CA ILE A 122 4.57 7.72 -0.72
C ILE A 122 4.38 8.39 0.64
N GLY A 123 3.21 8.23 1.26
CA GLY A 123 2.88 8.72 2.60
C GLY A 123 3.91 8.27 3.65
N PRO A 124 4.13 6.95 3.82
CA PRO A 124 5.12 6.45 4.76
C PRO A 124 6.55 6.96 4.50
N ALA A 125 6.95 7.11 3.23
CA ALA A 125 8.25 7.68 2.89
C ALA A 125 8.35 9.15 3.33
N MET A 126 7.32 9.95 3.08
CA MET A 126 7.27 11.35 3.54
C MET A 126 7.32 11.45 5.07
N VAL A 127 6.58 10.59 5.78
CA VAL A 127 6.60 10.54 7.26
C VAL A 127 7.99 10.22 7.80
N SER A 128 8.66 9.21 7.24
CA SER A 128 10.03 8.88 7.66
C SER A 128 11.03 9.97 7.32
N ALA A 129 10.89 10.63 6.16
CA ALA A 129 11.73 11.75 5.78
C ALA A 129 11.58 12.95 6.72
N GLU A 130 10.34 13.26 7.13
CA GLU A 130 10.07 14.31 8.10
C GLU A 130 10.71 14.01 9.46
N LEU A 131 10.57 12.77 9.95
CA LEU A 131 11.23 12.34 11.18
C LEU A 131 12.76 12.47 11.06
N ALA A 132 13.33 11.97 9.97
CA ALA A 132 14.77 12.03 9.75
C ALA A 132 15.28 13.47 9.71
N ALA A 133 14.59 14.38 9.01
CA ALA A 133 14.95 15.79 8.92
C ALA A 133 15.00 16.45 10.31
N ARG A 134 14.01 16.19 11.18
CA ARG A 134 13.97 16.75 12.54
C ARG A 134 15.20 16.34 13.36
N TYR A 135 15.52 15.05 13.36
CA TYR A 135 16.66 14.52 14.13
C TYR A 135 18.01 14.84 13.49
N ALA A 136 18.09 14.97 12.17
CA ALA A 136 19.30 15.43 11.48
C ALA A 136 19.64 16.87 11.89
N VAL A 137 18.66 17.77 11.95
CA VAL A 137 18.87 19.16 12.41
C VAL A 137 19.35 19.18 13.86
N GLU A 138 18.75 18.40 14.75
CA GLU A 138 19.17 18.30 16.15
C GLU A 138 20.61 17.81 16.30
N ALA A 139 20.97 16.73 15.58
CA ALA A 139 22.31 16.15 15.57
C ALA A 139 23.37 17.16 15.06
N LEU A 140 23.07 17.85 13.96
CA LEU A 140 23.96 18.86 13.38
C LEU A 140 24.15 20.06 14.33
N GLN A 141 23.10 20.51 15.01
CA GLN A 141 23.18 21.61 15.98
C GLN A 141 24.01 21.24 17.22
N LYS A 142 23.93 19.98 17.66
CA LYS A 142 24.74 19.45 18.77
C LYS A 142 26.17 19.10 18.36
N GLY A 143 26.45 19.02 17.06
CA GLY A 143 27.73 18.55 16.53
C GLY A 143 27.95 17.05 16.72
N ASP A 144 26.88 16.27 16.92
CA ASP A 144 26.95 14.83 17.15
C ASP A 144 26.08 14.08 16.13
N VAL A 145 26.72 13.69 15.03
CA VAL A 145 26.15 12.88 13.93
C VAL A 145 26.57 11.41 14.04
N SER A 146 27.08 10.98 15.20
CA SER A 146 27.36 9.58 15.48
C SER A 146 26.06 8.77 15.61
N GLU A 147 26.20 7.45 15.65
CA GLU A 147 25.10 6.55 15.95
C GLU A 147 24.38 6.92 17.25
N SER A 148 25.11 7.29 18.32
CA SER A 148 24.48 7.72 19.57
C SER A 148 23.71 9.03 19.42
N GLY A 149 24.24 9.98 18.65
CA GLY A 149 23.57 11.26 18.35
C GLY A 149 22.27 11.06 17.55
N LEU A 150 22.23 10.04 16.70
CA LEU A 150 21.08 9.70 15.86
C LEU A 150 20.11 8.69 16.47
N ALA A 151 20.39 8.15 17.66
CA ALA A 151 19.54 7.13 18.30
C ALA A 151 18.09 7.59 18.53
N GLY A 152 17.88 8.89 18.74
CA GLY A 152 16.54 9.50 18.84
C GLY A 152 15.69 9.27 17.59
N TYR A 153 16.29 9.33 16.40
CA TYR A 153 15.59 9.01 15.16
C TYR A 153 15.15 7.55 15.12
N GLY A 154 16.02 6.62 15.49
CA GLY A 154 15.69 5.20 15.55
C GLY A 154 14.49 4.91 16.44
N LEU A 155 14.46 5.51 17.64
CA LEU A 155 13.33 5.38 18.57
C LEU A 155 12.03 5.93 17.98
N ALA A 156 12.07 7.13 17.39
CA ALA A 156 10.90 7.75 16.77
C ALA A 156 10.40 6.95 15.55
N PHE A 157 11.32 6.45 14.73
CA PHE A 157 11.02 5.60 13.58
C PHE A 157 10.30 4.32 14.00
N HIS A 158 10.86 3.55 14.94
CA HIS A 158 10.22 2.32 15.41
C HIS A 158 8.88 2.58 16.11
N LYS A 159 8.78 3.67 16.88
CA LYS A 159 7.50 4.09 17.47
C LYS A 159 6.44 4.35 16.40
N GLN A 160 6.83 4.96 15.28
CA GLN A 160 5.93 5.28 14.17
C GLN A 160 5.51 4.03 13.39
N PHE A 161 6.45 3.15 13.03
CA PHE A 161 6.21 2.09 12.06
C PHE A 161 5.88 0.73 12.67
N ASP A 162 6.47 0.33 13.81
CA ASP A 162 6.37 -1.06 14.30
C ASP A 162 4.93 -1.52 14.55
N SER A 163 4.15 -0.71 15.28
CA SER A 163 2.78 -1.08 15.66
C SER A 163 1.84 -1.09 14.46
N LEU A 164 1.94 -0.07 13.61
CA LEU A 164 1.19 0.05 12.36
C LEU A 164 1.52 -1.13 11.44
N HIS A 165 2.80 -1.48 11.29
CA HIS A 165 3.23 -2.57 10.44
C HIS A 165 2.71 -3.92 10.92
N LYS A 166 2.84 -4.22 12.22
CA LYS A 166 2.34 -5.47 12.81
C LYS A 166 0.83 -5.65 12.57
N ILE A 167 0.04 -4.62 12.85
CA ILE A 167 -1.42 -4.64 12.68
C ILE A 167 -1.79 -4.73 11.19
N SER A 168 -1.08 -4.01 10.32
CA SER A 168 -1.30 -4.05 8.87
C SER A 168 -1.01 -5.43 8.28
N GLN A 169 0.05 -6.09 8.72
CA GLN A 169 0.37 -7.46 8.29
C GLN A 169 -0.71 -8.46 8.71
N LEU A 170 -1.31 -8.29 9.90
CA LEU A 170 -2.44 -9.11 10.35
C LEU A 170 -3.69 -8.84 9.51
N ALA A 171 -4.02 -7.57 9.26
CA ALA A 171 -5.15 -7.18 8.43
C ALA A 171 -5.02 -7.71 6.99
N ARG A 172 -3.81 -7.71 6.42
CA ARG A 172 -3.51 -8.33 5.13
C ARG A 172 -3.84 -9.82 5.08
N ASN A 173 -3.59 -10.56 6.17
CA ASN A 173 -3.95 -11.99 6.21
C ASN A 173 -5.48 -12.17 6.09
N ALA A 174 -6.28 -11.25 6.63
CA ALA A 174 -7.73 -11.29 6.46
C ALA A 174 -8.15 -11.08 4.99
N LEU A 175 -7.42 -10.24 4.24
CA LEU A 175 -7.66 -10.01 2.81
C LEU A 175 -7.36 -11.26 1.94
N THR A 176 -6.70 -12.28 2.48
CA THR A 176 -6.51 -13.56 1.75
C THR A 176 -7.81 -14.35 1.58
N PHE A 177 -8.85 -14.04 2.36
CA PHE A 177 -10.13 -14.75 2.35
C PHE A 177 -11.17 -13.99 1.52
N PRO A 178 -11.59 -14.48 0.33
CA PRO A 178 -12.53 -13.78 -0.53
C PRO A 178 -13.84 -13.38 0.16
N TRP A 179 -14.36 -14.23 1.06
CA TRP A 179 -15.60 -13.94 1.78
C TRP A 179 -15.47 -12.74 2.73
N VAL A 180 -14.29 -12.52 3.32
CA VAL A 180 -13.99 -11.37 4.19
C VAL A 180 -13.96 -10.10 3.34
N VAL A 181 -13.26 -10.15 2.20
CA VAL A 181 -13.17 -9.05 1.23
C VAL A 181 -14.57 -8.67 0.76
N ASP A 182 -15.35 -9.63 0.25
CA ASP A 182 -16.70 -9.40 -0.26
C ASP A 182 -17.61 -8.79 0.81
N ARG A 183 -17.52 -9.28 2.05
CA ARG A 183 -18.30 -8.73 3.17
C ARG A 183 -17.88 -7.30 3.48
N THR A 184 -16.58 -7.03 3.50
CA THR A 184 -16.01 -5.70 3.77
C THR A 184 -16.44 -4.69 2.69
N VAL A 185 -16.29 -5.04 1.42
CA VAL A 185 -16.71 -4.19 0.28
C VAL A 185 -18.22 -3.93 0.32
N ARG A 186 -19.04 -4.96 0.53
CA ARG A 186 -20.50 -4.80 0.70
C ARG A 186 -20.85 -3.90 1.89
N ARG A 187 -20.07 -3.96 2.96
CA ARG A 187 -20.30 -3.10 4.13
C ARG A 187 -19.93 -1.65 3.85
N CYS A 188 -18.81 -1.38 3.18
CA CYS A 188 -18.42 -0.03 2.76
C CYS A 188 -19.52 0.64 1.93
N ALA A 189 -20.22 -0.11 1.08
CA ALA A 189 -21.32 0.41 0.26
C ALA A 189 -22.60 0.74 1.05
N LYS A 190 -22.79 0.15 2.24
CA LYS A 190 -24.03 0.28 3.04
C LYS A 190 -23.89 1.15 4.28
N ASP A 191 -22.68 1.32 4.79
CA ASP A 191 -22.40 2.09 6.01
C ASP A 191 -21.33 3.15 5.72
N PRO A 192 -21.73 4.42 5.55
CA PRO A 192 -20.80 5.51 5.26
C PRO A 192 -19.69 5.68 6.29
N VAL A 193 -19.94 5.38 7.57
CA VAL A 193 -18.94 5.48 8.63
C VAL A 193 -17.88 4.39 8.44
N PHE A 194 -18.32 3.17 8.15
CA PHE A 194 -17.43 2.06 7.86
C PHE A 194 -16.64 2.28 6.56
N GLY A 195 -17.32 2.77 5.52
CA GLY A 195 -16.71 3.12 4.24
C GLY A 195 -15.65 4.21 4.37
N ALA A 196 -15.93 5.28 5.13
CA ALA A 196 -14.96 6.34 5.40
C ALA A 196 -13.74 5.83 6.19
N ALA A 197 -13.95 4.97 7.19
CA ALA A 197 -12.84 4.36 7.92
C ALA A 197 -11.95 3.49 7.00
N MET A 198 -12.56 2.67 6.14
CA MET A 198 -11.82 1.86 5.16
C MET A 198 -11.07 2.74 4.16
N ALA A 199 -11.69 3.79 3.63
CA ALA A 199 -11.02 4.74 2.74
C ALA A 199 -9.82 5.41 3.43
N GLY A 200 -9.97 5.82 4.69
CA GLY A 200 -8.88 6.37 5.49
C GLY A 200 -7.73 5.39 5.70
N ILE A 201 -8.04 4.10 5.88
CA ILE A 201 -7.02 3.05 5.98
C ILE A 201 -6.29 2.87 4.64
N LEU A 202 -7.03 2.80 3.53
CA LEU A 202 -6.46 2.65 2.18
C LEU A 202 -5.56 3.84 1.79
N ALA A 203 -5.91 5.03 2.27
CA ALA A 203 -5.13 6.26 2.11
C ALA A 203 -3.98 6.42 3.13
N GLY A 204 -3.75 5.45 4.02
CA GLY A 204 -2.69 5.52 5.03
C GLY A 204 -2.92 6.54 6.16
N MET A 205 -4.11 7.13 6.24
CA MET A 205 -4.48 8.12 7.26
C MET A 205 -5.00 7.50 8.56
N VAL A 206 -5.50 6.27 8.49
CA VAL A 206 -6.10 5.55 9.62
C VAL A 206 -5.42 4.19 9.77
N SER A 207 -5.08 3.80 10.99
CA SER A 207 -4.53 2.48 11.26
C SER A 207 -5.59 1.39 11.00
N PRO A 208 -5.24 0.25 10.37
CA PRO A 208 -6.16 -0.88 10.25
C PRO A 208 -6.69 -1.40 11.60
N GLY A 209 -6.02 -1.08 12.71
CA GLY A 209 -6.47 -1.40 14.06
C GLY A 209 -7.80 -0.74 14.45
N GLU A 210 -8.20 0.33 13.75
CA GLU A 210 -9.52 0.94 13.92
C GLU A 210 -10.66 -0.06 13.68
N MET A 211 -10.45 -0.99 12.74
CA MET A 211 -11.43 -2.03 12.40
C MET A 211 -11.62 -3.06 13.50
N LEU A 212 -10.65 -3.19 14.41
CA LEU A 212 -10.70 -4.13 15.54
C LEU A 212 -11.47 -3.58 16.74
N LYS A 213 -11.77 -2.26 16.76
CA LYS A 213 -12.54 -1.67 17.85
C LYS A 213 -13.95 -2.26 17.89
N PRO A 214 -14.55 -2.50 19.07
CA PRO A 214 -15.85 -3.16 19.20
C PRO A 214 -16.95 -2.53 18.33
N GLY A 215 -17.00 -1.20 18.23
CA GLY A 215 -17.98 -0.51 17.38
C GLY A 215 -17.82 -0.80 15.87
N MET A 216 -16.59 -0.89 15.37
CA MET A 216 -16.32 -1.20 13.96
C MET A 216 -16.50 -2.69 13.67
N ALA A 217 -16.06 -3.55 14.59
CA ALA A 217 -16.29 -4.98 14.51
C ALA A 217 -17.79 -5.31 14.49
N LEU A 218 -18.59 -4.69 15.36
CA LEU A 218 -20.04 -4.82 15.35
C LEU A 218 -20.66 -4.32 14.05
N ARG A 219 -20.21 -3.20 13.49
CA ARG A 219 -20.67 -2.72 12.17
C ARG A 219 -20.38 -3.72 11.06
N LEU A 220 -19.22 -4.38 11.08
CA LEU A 220 -18.89 -5.44 10.12
C LEU A 220 -19.79 -6.67 10.30
N LEU A 221 -20.18 -7.01 11.54
CA LEU A 221 -21.01 -8.19 11.86
C LEU A 221 -22.52 -7.93 11.72
N ALA A 222 -22.99 -6.70 11.91
CA ALA A 222 -24.40 -6.30 11.87
C ALA A 222 -24.97 -6.20 10.44
N GLY A 223 -24.47 -7.02 9.52
CA GLY A 223 -24.79 -7.01 8.08
C GLY A 223 -25.26 -8.36 7.57
#